data_AF-A0B8E1-F1
#
_entry.id   AF-A0B8E1-F1
#
_cell.length_a   1.000
_cell.length_b   1.000
_cell.length_c   1.000
_cell.angle_alpha   90.00
_cell.angle_beta   90.00
_cell.angle_gamma   90.00
#
_symmetry.space_group_name_H-M   'P 1'
#
loop_
_entity.id
_entity.type
_entity.pdbx_description
1 polymer ?
#
loop_
_entity_poly.entity_id
_entity_poly.type
_entity_poly.pdbx_seq_one_letter_code
_entity_poly.pdbx_strand_id
1 'polypeptide(L)'
;MSYSSSGGSGFASASSSYDLDSSTSLQESVTMGGGISKTMTSAGAGRNRMEQTISGSGETGSFSAESRVESVGAMSIGSSSLSSGGSGALSQSVSCLGDAQVQVQAQQGSSESLERAVVSAGYLSASQSVAAADEITSGQAVAGMGNYVGAVSEGQTGSAGSVQMASVLYGSMSAELGTTTAGCGVSSSQSTLIEGAAGSISSSSMSDSTHMTVAGDFLGTGSIEADLSTGSDAAVRGSISVDGAEWMSGSDMERVHQEGGGLAVHGLRALDDGVGTFGVAAESGSLGENVATLMQGGSDSSYALIGWRWNTRDPRIQLYLKNDDQLAGEGLTAAQAQAAIAAAANTWDDAVGQNLFADGTPVIISSSVNTDNPWDGVNVHAWKYLKDAPSALAYSRTRYGNPVVDGYYSVLESDVSYNTRYSWSTDGVNHIDVQTVALHELGHTIGLGDLYTLPESDPRRYDYDQVMNAYNDIQRTLGNGDRAGAVQLYGAPIPVAAYGGLYRMYGYGDHFYTTSYPEVQFANSIGYRYEGIAGYIYPSNQDGTIPLYRMYGYGDHFYTTSYPEVQFANSIGYRYEGIAGYIYPSNQDGTIPLYRMYGYGDHFYTTNYPEVQFANSIGYRYEGIAGYILPVG
;
A
#
# COMPACT_ATOMS: atom_id res chain seq x y z
N MET A 1 -11.79 23.28 -24.37
CA MET A 1 -11.41 22.59 -25.61
C MET A 1 -10.86 23.58 -26.63
N SER A 2 -9.58 23.46 -26.95
CA SER A 2 -8.93 24.15 -28.08
C SER A 2 -8.38 23.09 -29.03
N TYR A 3 -8.61 23.27 -30.34
CA TYR A 3 -8.15 22.35 -31.38
C TYR A 3 -7.27 23.10 -32.38
N SER A 4 -6.13 22.52 -32.74
CA SER A 4 -5.27 23.01 -33.81
C SER A 4 -4.83 21.86 -34.71
N SER A 5 -4.93 22.05 -36.03
CA SER A 5 -4.43 21.11 -37.03
C SER A 5 -3.56 21.86 -38.05
N SER A 6 -2.48 21.20 -38.49
CA SER A 6 -1.63 21.68 -39.58
C SER A 6 -1.31 20.53 -40.52
N GLY A 7 -1.42 20.78 -41.83
CA GLY A 7 -1.15 19.80 -42.87
C GLY A 7 -0.34 20.40 -44.01
N GLY A 8 0.78 19.78 -44.32
CA GLY A 8 1.55 19.97 -45.56
C GLY A 8 1.64 18.65 -46.33
N SER A 9 2.16 18.65 -47.55
CA SER A 9 2.39 17.41 -48.29
C SER A 9 3.30 16.47 -47.48
N GLY A 10 2.77 15.33 -47.03
CA GLY A 10 3.53 14.25 -46.39
C GLY A 10 3.56 14.22 -44.86
N PHE A 11 3.02 15.21 -44.15
CA PHE A 11 2.97 15.24 -42.67
C PHE A 11 1.66 15.86 -42.15
N ALA A 12 1.05 15.20 -41.16
CA ALA A 12 -0.15 15.68 -40.48
C ALA A 12 0.05 15.67 -38.96
N SER A 13 -0.40 16.72 -38.28
CA SER A 13 -0.47 16.78 -36.83
C SER A 13 -1.79 17.36 -36.31
N ALA A 14 -2.23 16.86 -35.16
CA ALA A 14 -3.38 17.38 -34.43
C ALA A 14 -3.04 17.49 -32.94
N SER A 15 -3.48 18.58 -32.31
CA SER A 15 -3.38 18.76 -30.86
C SER A 15 -4.71 19.21 -30.26
N SER A 16 -5.01 18.65 -29.08
CA SER A 16 -6.20 18.94 -28.27
C SER A 16 -5.82 19.14 -26.81
N SER A 17 -6.56 20.01 -26.13
CA SER A 17 -6.41 20.23 -24.69
C SER A 17 -7.77 20.25 -23.98
N TYR A 18 -7.83 19.53 -22.86
CA TYR A 18 -9.03 19.29 -22.07
C TYR A 18 -8.80 19.65 -20.60
N ASP A 19 -9.73 20.40 -20.02
CA ASP A 19 -9.85 20.60 -18.57
C ASP A 19 -11.02 19.72 -18.11
N LEU A 20 -10.77 18.73 -17.25
CA LEU A 20 -11.80 17.82 -16.72
C LEU A 20 -12.05 18.13 -15.25
N ASP A 21 -13.32 18.14 -14.85
CA ASP A 21 -13.77 18.31 -13.46
C ASP A 21 -14.38 17.01 -12.89
N SER A 22 -14.85 17.04 -11.63
CA SER A 22 -15.43 15.90 -10.93
C SER A 22 -16.72 15.32 -11.51
N SER A 23 -17.25 15.88 -12.60
CA SER A 23 -18.43 15.40 -13.30
C SER A 23 -18.15 14.92 -14.73
N THR A 24 -16.88 14.91 -15.15
CA THR A 24 -16.51 14.75 -16.55
C THR A 24 -15.70 13.47 -16.79
N SER A 25 -16.16 12.63 -17.73
CA SER A 25 -15.40 11.49 -18.29
C SER A 25 -15.06 11.76 -19.75
N LEU A 26 -13.83 11.47 -20.18
CA LEU A 26 -13.41 11.59 -21.57
C LEU A 26 -13.18 10.20 -22.17
N GLN A 27 -13.84 9.93 -23.29
CA GLN A 27 -13.52 8.82 -24.18
C GLN A 27 -13.20 9.41 -25.56
N GLU A 28 -11.99 9.16 -26.05
CA GLU A 28 -11.54 9.66 -27.35
C GLU A 28 -10.95 8.50 -28.17
N SER A 29 -11.39 8.39 -29.42
CA SER A 29 -10.81 7.47 -30.39
C SER A 29 -10.35 8.25 -31.61
N VAL A 30 -9.05 8.18 -31.92
CA VAL A 30 -8.45 8.83 -33.10
C VAL A 30 -7.80 7.79 -33.99
N THR A 31 -8.14 7.82 -35.28
CA THR A 31 -7.53 6.98 -36.30
C THR A 31 -6.86 7.85 -37.36
N MET A 32 -5.57 7.64 -37.63
CA MET A 32 -4.84 8.32 -38.70
C MET A 32 -4.37 7.34 -39.77
N GLY A 33 -4.77 7.57 -41.03
CA GLY A 33 -4.20 6.93 -42.22
C GLY A 33 -4.34 5.41 -42.33
N GLY A 34 -5.22 4.76 -41.55
CA GLY A 34 -5.35 3.29 -41.51
C GLY A 34 -4.19 2.56 -40.81
N GLY A 35 -3.26 3.30 -40.20
CA GLY A 35 -2.03 2.75 -39.59
C GLY A 35 -1.98 2.84 -38.05
N ILE A 36 -2.64 3.82 -37.43
CA ILE A 36 -2.77 3.91 -35.97
C ILE A 36 -4.23 4.14 -35.57
N SER A 37 -4.69 3.36 -34.59
CA SER A 37 -5.89 3.66 -33.80
C SER A 37 -5.49 3.83 -32.34
N LYS A 38 -5.82 4.98 -31.74
CA LYS A 38 -5.67 5.27 -30.31
C LYS A 38 -7.04 5.33 -29.68
N THR A 39 -7.24 4.60 -28.59
CA THR A 39 -8.38 4.80 -27.69
C THR A 39 -7.85 5.24 -26.34
N MET A 40 -8.39 6.35 -25.84
CA MET A 40 -8.12 6.81 -24.49
C MET A 40 -9.41 6.93 -23.70
N THR A 41 -9.36 6.45 -22.46
CA THR A 41 -10.40 6.69 -21.45
C THR A 41 -9.76 7.39 -20.26
N SER A 42 -10.36 8.49 -19.82
CA SER A 42 -10.01 9.11 -18.54
C SER A 42 -11.26 9.45 -17.74
N ALA A 43 -11.20 9.17 -16.44
CA ALA A 43 -12.24 9.48 -15.48
C ALA A 43 -11.58 9.85 -14.14
N GLY A 44 -12.13 10.83 -13.44
CA GLY A 44 -11.54 11.27 -12.18
C GLY A 44 -12.25 12.44 -11.52
N ALA A 45 -11.99 12.64 -10.23
CA ALA A 45 -12.43 13.79 -9.47
C ALA A 45 -11.28 14.81 -9.35
N GLY A 46 -11.57 16.11 -9.43
CA GLY A 46 -10.56 17.16 -9.23
C GLY A 46 -10.30 18.05 -10.45
N ARG A 47 -9.14 18.71 -10.51
CA ARG A 47 -8.75 19.57 -11.64
C ARG A 47 -7.70 18.85 -12.49
N ASN A 48 -8.09 18.51 -13.71
CA ASN A 48 -7.29 17.68 -14.59
C ASN A 48 -7.04 18.40 -15.91
N ARG A 49 -5.77 18.58 -16.28
CA ARG A 49 -5.38 19.12 -17.58
C ARG A 49 -4.75 18.02 -18.40
N MET A 50 -5.27 17.83 -19.60
CA MET A 50 -4.72 16.88 -20.57
C MET A 50 -4.33 17.63 -21.84
N GLU A 51 -3.13 17.33 -22.34
CA GLU A 51 -2.63 17.78 -23.64
C GLU A 51 -2.29 16.56 -24.49
N GLN A 52 -2.79 16.54 -25.72
CA GLN A 52 -2.51 15.48 -26.66
C GLN A 52 -1.90 16.04 -27.93
N THR A 53 -0.95 15.28 -28.47
CA THR A 53 -0.35 15.54 -29.79
C THR A 53 -0.31 14.23 -30.55
N ILE A 54 -0.83 14.23 -31.77
CA ILE A 54 -0.70 13.10 -32.69
C ILE A 54 -0.01 13.63 -33.93
N SER A 55 1.01 12.92 -34.41
CA SER A 55 1.74 13.26 -35.62
C SER A 55 2.03 12.04 -36.47
N GLY A 56 2.10 12.22 -37.79
CA GLY A 56 2.46 11.12 -38.68
C GLY A 56 2.85 11.57 -40.07
N SER A 57 3.62 10.72 -40.74
CA SER A 57 4.00 10.92 -42.13
C SER A 57 3.60 9.71 -42.98
N GLY A 58 2.72 9.95 -43.96
CA GLY A 58 2.28 8.93 -44.90
C GLY A 58 3.39 8.42 -45.83
N GLU A 59 4.52 9.13 -45.94
CA GLU A 59 5.67 8.72 -46.75
C GLU A 59 6.56 7.69 -46.06
N THR A 60 6.63 7.73 -44.73
CA THR A 60 7.47 6.84 -43.91
C THR A 60 6.67 5.75 -43.18
N GLY A 61 5.34 5.83 -43.20
CA GLY A 61 4.46 4.92 -42.45
C GLY A 61 4.67 5.01 -40.93
N SER A 62 5.32 6.06 -40.45
CA SER A 62 5.65 6.31 -39.05
C SER A 62 4.64 7.26 -38.42
N PHE A 63 4.11 6.86 -37.27
CA PHE A 63 3.08 7.60 -36.56
C PHE A 63 3.38 7.60 -35.05
N SER A 64 3.13 8.74 -34.39
CA SER A 64 3.31 8.89 -32.95
C SER A 64 2.10 9.54 -32.30
N ALA A 65 1.79 9.11 -31.08
CA ALA A 65 0.81 9.74 -30.22
C ALA A 65 1.43 10.02 -28.86
N GLU A 66 1.35 11.27 -28.41
CA GLU A 66 1.85 11.72 -27.13
C GLU A 66 0.70 12.22 -26.27
N SER A 67 0.77 11.96 -24.97
CA SER A 67 -0.20 12.45 -24.00
C SER A 67 0.49 12.93 -22.75
N ARG A 68 0.23 14.18 -22.39
CA ARG A 68 0.70 14.78 -21.15
C ARG A 68 -0.49 15.07 -20.27
N VAL A 69 -0.44 14.60 -19.02
CA VAL A 69 -1.54 14.74 -18.07
C VAL A 69 -1.04 15.28 -16.74
N GLU A 70 -1.71 16.32 -16.26
CA GLU A 70 -1.49 16.93 -14.95
C GLU A 70 -2.81 16.86 -14.17
N SER A 71 -2.78 16.20 -13.01
CA SER A 71 -3.97 15.89 -12.20
C SER A 71 -3.80 16.30 -10.75
N VAL A 72 -4.87 16.84 -10.16
CA VAL A 72 -5.03 17.04 -8.71
C VAL A 72 -6.36 16.43 -8.30
N GLY A 73 -6.31 15.23 -7.72
CA GLY A 73 -7.43 14.38 -7.33
C GLY A 73 -7.36 12.96 -7.92
N ALA A 74 -8.36 12.14 -7.65
CA ALA A 74 -8.41 10.75 -8.12
C ALA A 74 -8.52 10.70 -9.66
N MET A 75 -7.67 9.92 -10.34
CA MET A 75 -7.64 9.82 -11.79
C MET A 75 -7.28 8.42 -12.29
N SER A 76 -8.06 7.87 -13.21
CA SER A 76 -7.68 6.68 -13.98
C SER A 76 -7.49 7.06 -15.45
N ILE A 77 -6.38 6.65 -16.05
CA ILE A 77 -6.11 6.80 -17.48
C ILE A 77 -5.62 5.50 -18.08
N GLY A 78 -6.32 5.04 -19.12
CA GLY A 78 -5.86 3.97 -19.99
C GLY A 78 -5.65 4.49 -21.40
N SER A 79 -4.51 4.16 -22.01
CA SER A 79 -4.28 4.37 -23.43
C SER A 79 -3.83 3.08 -24.12
N SER A 80 -4.39 2.82 -25.29
CA SER A 80 -3.98 1.69 -26.12
C SER A 80 -3.71 2.16 -27.55
N SER A 81 -2.71 1.55 -28.18
CA SER A 81 -2.41 1.77 -29.58
C SER A 81 -2.35 0.45 -30.33
N LEU A 82 -3.04 0.39 -31.47
CA LEU A 82 -2.97 -0.73 -32.41
C LEU A 82 -2.33 -0.25 -33.71
N SER A 83 -1.25 -0.92 -34.16
CA SER A 83 -0.63 -0.71 -35.48
C SER A 83 -0.92 -1.92 -36.38
N SER A 84 -1.43 -1.67 -37.58
CA SER A 84 -1.80 -2.72 -38.55
C SER A 84 -0.92 -2.78 -39.80
N GLY A 85 0.35 -2.34 -39.72
CA GLY A 85 1.32 -2.56 -40.81
C GLY A 85 2.44 -1.52 -40.99
N GLY A 86 2.65 -0.62 -40.03
CA GLY A 86 3.75 0.37 -40.02
C GLY A 86 4.35 0.56 -38.61
N SER A 87 5.35 1.44 -38.46
CA SER A 87 5.90 1.77 -37.14
C SER A 87 4.98 2.73 -36.38
N GLY A 88 4.56 2.35 -35.18
CA GLY A 88 3.72 3.16 -34.32
C GLY A 88 4.33 3.32 -32.94
N ALA A 89 4.35 4.54 -32.41
CA ALA A 89 4.77 4.80 -31.04
C ALA A 89 3.68 5.53 -30.25
N LEU A 90 3.53 5.16 -28.99
CA LEU A 90 2.71 5.86 -28.03
C LEU A 90 3.56 6.21 -26.81
N SER A 91 3.51 7.46 -26.38
CA SER A 91 4.12 7.91 -25.14
C SER A 91 3.10 8.65 -24.27
N GLN A 92 3.21 8.44 -22.97
CA GLN A 92 2.33 9.01 -21.98
C GLN A 92 3.15 9.47 -20.77
N SER A 93 3.03 10.75 -20.42
CA SER A 93 3.60 11.31 -19.19
C SER A 93 2.47 11.80 -18.31
N VAL A 94 2.42 11.28 -17.08
CA VAL A 94 1.40 11.62 -16.09
C VAL A 94 2.08 12.14 -14.83
N SER A 95 1.62 13.30 -14.36
CA SER A 95 1.89 13.77 -13.01
C SER A 95 0.58 13.91 -12.26
N CYS A 96 0.44 13.23 -11.13
CA CYS A 96 -0.78 13.19 -10.34
C CYS A 96 -0.50 13.43 -8.86
N LEU A 97 -1.44 14.09 -8.18
CA LEU A 97 -1.58 14.11 -6.73
C LEU A 97 -2.94 13.51 -6.35
N GLY A 98 -2.95 12.46 -5.53
CA GLY A 98 -4.14 11.70 -5.13
C GLY A 98 -4.02 10.22 -5.48
N ASP A 99 -5.15 9.59 -5.80
CA ASP A 99 -5.16 8.24 -6.37
C ASP A 99 -4.94 8.33 -7.88
N ALA A 100 -4.03 7.54 -8.42
CA ALA A 100 -3.90 7.41 -9.86
C ALA A 100 -3.60 5.99 -10.31
N GLN A 101 -4.19 5.62 -11.44
CA GLN A 101 -3.81 4.44 -12.22
C GLN A 101 -3.57 4.86 -13.66
N VAL A 102 -2.40 4.52 -14.17
CA VAL A 102 -1.96 4.85 -15.52
C VAL A 102 -1.49 3.58 -16.20
N GLN A 103 -1.98 3.33 -17.42
CA GLN A 103 -1.54 2.18 -18.18
C GLN A 103 -1.42 2.47 -19.68
N VAL A 104 -0.44 1.81 -20.29
CA VAL A 104 -0.20 1.78 -21.73
C VAL A 104 -0.08 0.33 -22.17
N GLN A 105 -0.71 -0.02 -23.29
CA GLN A 105 -0.60 -1.35 -23.88
C GLN A 105 -0.35 -1.28 -25.39
N ALA A 106 0.49 -2.19 -25.89
CA ALA A 106 0.73 -2.42 -27.31
C ALA A 106 0.52 -3.91 -27.66
N GLN A 107 0.00 -4.14 -28.86
CA GLN A 107 -0.20 -5.49 -29.42
C GLN A 107 0.17 -5.50 -30.90
N GLN A 108 0.93 -6.51 -31.32
CA GLN A 108 1.32 -6.75 -32.71
C GLN A 108 1.41 -8.26 -32.97
N GLY A 109 0.48 -8.80 -33.76
CA GLY A 109 0.43 -10.24 -34.01
C GLY A 109 0.16 -11.02 -32.71
N SER A 110 1.09 -11.92 -32.34
CA SER A 110 1.05 -12.69 -31.08
C SER A 110 1.90 -12.08 -29.96
N SER A 111 2.43 -10.87 -30.17
CA SER A 111 3.27 -10.16 -29.21
C SER A 111 2.49 -9.05 -28.53
N GLU A 112 2.65 -8.92 -27.23
CA GLU A 112 1.96 -7.95 -26.38
C GLU A 112 2.91 -7.36 -25.35
N SER A 113 2.70 -6.09 -24.99
CA SER A 113 3.38 -5.45 -23.88
C SER A 113 2.42 -4.53 -23.13
N LEU A 114 2.56 -4.50 -21.80
CA LEU A 114 1.76 -3.71 -20.88
C LEU A 114 2.68 -2.99 -19.90
N GLU A 115 2.43 -1.70 -19.71
CA GLU A 115 3.00 -0.90 -18.64
C GLU A 115 1.87 -0.40 -17.75
N ARG A 116 2.02 -0.54 -16.43
CA ARG A 116 1.06 -0.02 -15.44
C ARG A 116 1.79 0.64 -14.28
N ALA A 117 1.35 1.85 -13.95
CA ALA A 117 1.77 2.58 -12.76
C ALA A 117 0.54 2.93 -11.92
N VAL A 118 0.65 2.78 -10.61
CA VAL A 118 -0.42 3.09 -9.66
C VAL A 118 0.15 3.90 -8.50
N VAL A 119 -0.61 4.88 -8.03
CA VAL A 119 -0.42 5.49 -6.72
C VAL A 119 -1.76 5.51 -5.98
N SER A 120 -1.74 5.27 -4.68
CA SER A 120 -2.85 5.62 -3.80
C SER A 120 -2.44 6.71 -2.83
N ALA A 121 -3.31 7.72 -2.69
CA ALA A 121 -3.16 8.86 -1.80
C ALA A 121 -1.74 9.45 -1.79
N GLY A 122 -1.24 9.80 -2.98
CA GLY A 122 0.17 10.18 -3.11
C GLY A 122 0.48 11.00 -4.36
N TYR A 123 1.77 11.21 -4.58
CA TYR A 123 2.29 11.75 -5.81
C TYR A 123 2.72 10.62 -6.75
N LEU A 124 2.40 10.76 -8.03
CA LEU A 124 2.93 9.92 -9.10
C LEU A 124 3.47 10.80 -10.21
N SER A 125 4.70 10.50 -10.63
CA SER A 125 5.28 10.89 -11.90
C SER A 125 5.56 9.61 -12.69
N ALA A 126 4.75 9.33 -13.71
CA ALA A 126 4.93 8.17 -14.57
C ALA A 126 5.19 8.62 -16.01
N SER A 127 6.21 8.07 -16.65
CA SER A 127 6.44 8.18 -18.08
C SER A 127 6.44 6.80 -18.68
N GLN A 128 5.44 6.49 -19.50
CA GLN A 128 5.28 5.22 -20.20
C GLN A 128 5.45 5.44 -21.70
N SER A 129 6.08 4.50 -22.38
CA SER A 129 6.23 4.50 -23.82
C SER A 129 6.14 3.09 -24.37
N VAL A 130 5.53 2.95 -25.53
CA VAL A 130 5.52 1.73 -26.33
C VAL A 130 5.77 2.08 -27.77
N ALA A 131 6.58 1.28 -28.46
CA ALA A 131 6.77 1.37 -29.90
C ALA A 131 6.64 -0.01 -30.53
N ALA A 132 5.76 -0.14 -31.52
CA ALA A 132 5.56 -1.33 -32.32
C ALA A 132 6.10 -1.07 -33.73
N ALA A 133 7.20 -1.76 -34.07
CA ALA A 133 7.83 -1.74 -35.39
C ALA A 133 8.07 -3.17 -35.89
N ASP A 134 9.32 -3.61 -36.06
CA ASP A 134 9.65 -5.03 -36.27
C ASP A 134 9.53 -5.84 -34.97
N GLU A 135 9.63 -5.16 -33.83
CA GLU A 135 9.52 -5.66 -32.45
C GLU A 135 8.66 -4.68 -31.65
N ILE A 136 8.07 -5.12 -30.53
CA ILE A 136 7.45 -4.22 -29.54
C ILE A 136 8.49 -3.91 -28.48
N THR A 137 8.73 -2.62 -28.24
CA THR A 137 9.54 -2.12 -27.13
C THR A 137 8.64 -1.30 -26.21
N SER A 138 8.80 -1.48 -24.91
CA SER A 138 8.14 -0.67 -23.88
C SER A 138 9.16 -0.15 -22.88
N GLY A 139 8.83 0.99 -22.28
CA GLY A 139 9.61 1.57 -21.21
C GLY A 139 8.71 2.37 -20.30
N GLN A 140 8.91 2.22 -19.00
CA GLN A 140 8.20 2.91 -17.96
C GLN A 140 9.19 3.43 -16.91
N ALA A 141 9.14 4.73 -16.64
CA ALA A 141 9.76 5.33 -15.47
C ALA A 141 8.65 5.74 -14.50
N VAL A 142 8.72 5.26 -13.25
CA VAL A 142 7.82 5.62 -12.16
C VAL A 142 8.63 6.24 -11.04
N ALA A 143 8.32 7.48 -10.71
CA ALA A 143 8.74 8.10 -9.46
C ALA A 143 7.47 8.48 -8.69
N GLY A 144 7.26 7.89 -7.53
CA GLY A 144 6.06 8.13 -6.75
C GLY A 144 6.31 8.08 -5.26
N MET A 145 5.42 8.72 -4.50
CA MET A 145 5.39 8.65 -3.05
C MET A 145 3.93 8.63 -2.59
N GLY A 146 3.53 7.65 -1.79
CA GLY A 146 2.14 7.53 -1.38
C GLY A 146 1.89 6.32 -0.48
N ASN A 147 0.63 6.05 -0.18
CA ASN A 147 0.22 4.87 0.60
C ASN A 147 0.56 3.58 -0.12
N TYR A 148 0.42 3.60 -1.44
CA TYR A 148 0.88 2.55 -2.32
C TYR A 148 1.44 3.22 -3.55
N VAL A 149 2.62 2.79 -4.02
CA VAL A 149 3.08 3.08 -5.37
C VAL A 149 3.46 1.75 -5.99
N GLY A 150 2.89 1.43 -7.14
CA GLY A 150 3.13 0.19 -7.85
C GLY A 150 3.54 0.46 -9.29
N ALA A 151 4.47 -0.32 -9.79
CA ALA A 151 4.93 -0.29 -11.16
C ALA A 151 5.00 -1.74 -11.66
N VAL A 152 4.42 -1.98 -12.83
CA VAL A 152 4.43 -3.27 -13.52
C VAL A 152 4.79 -3.04 -14.98
N SER A 153 5.67 -3.91 -15.49
CA SER A 153 6.03 -4.01 -16.91
C SER A 153 5.93 -5.47 -17.33
N GLU A 154 5.16 -5.74 -18.38
CA GLU A 154 4.92 -7.09 -18.89
C GLU A 154 5.20 -7.13 -20.39
N GLY A 155 5.80 -8.22 -20.84
CA GLY A 155 6.01 -8.52 -22.25
C GLY A 155 5.72 -10.00 -22.53
N GLN A 156 5.05 -10.28 -23.64
CA GLN A 156 4.74 -11.64 -24.06
C GLN A 156 4.95 -11.79 -25.57
N THR A 157 5.46 -12.95 -26.00
CA THR A 157 5.39 -13.38 -27.40
C THR A 157 5.18 -14.89 -27.47
N GLY A 158 4.01 -15.31 -27.98
CA GLY A 158 3.63 -16.73 -27.92
C GLY A 158 3.56 -17.24 -26.48
N SER A 159 4.34 -18.29 -26.17
CA SER A 159 4.48 -18.87 -24.83
C SER A 159 5.62 -18.28 -23.99
N ALA A 160 6.48 -17.44 -24.58
CA ALA A 160 7.51 -16.73 -23.84
C ALA A 160 6.95 -15.46 -23.19
N GLY A 161 7.37 -15.17 -21.96
CA GLY A 161 6.86 -14.06 -21.17
C GLY A 161 7.92 -13.48 -20.23
N SER A 162 7.75 -12.21 -19.88
CA SER A 162 8.54 -11.54 -18.87
C SER A 162 7.67 -10.56 -18.10
N VAL A 163 7.82 -10.55 -16.78
CA VAL A 163 7.08 -9.68 -15.87
C VAL A 163 8.05 -9.05 -14.89
N GLN A 164 7.93 -7.75 -14.69
CA GLN A 164 8.66 -7.00 -13.69
C GLN A 164 7.67 -6.23 -12.82
N MET A 165 7.84 -6.33 -11.51
CA MET A 165 6.99 -5.67 -10.54
C MET A 165 7.85 -4.96 -9.50
N ALA A 166 7.41 -3.79 -9.10
CA ALA A 166 7.93 -3.07 -7.96
C ALA A 166 6.76 -2.43 -7.23
N SER A 167 6.74 -2.53 -5.91
CA SER A 167 5.75 -1.83 -5.11
C SER A 167 6.31 -1.38 -3.78
N VAL A 168 5.79 -0.24 -3.31
CA VAL A 168 6.05 0.27 -1.97
C VAL A 168 4.73 0.57 -1.30
N LEU A 169 4.63 0.17 -0.04
CA LEU A 169 3.62 0.62 0.88
C LEU A 169 4.21 1.74 1.74
N TYR A 170 3.52 2.88 1.74
CA TYR A 170 3.85 4.05 2.55
C TYR A 170 5.30 4.48 2.41
N GLY A 171 5.66 4.90 1.21
CA GLY A 171 7.05 5.17 0.89
C GLY A 171 7.20 5.80 -0.47
N SER A 172 8.45 5.94 -0.87
CA SER A 172 8.84 6.38 -2.19
C SER A 172 9.34 5.21 -3.01
N MET A 173 9.09 5.29 -4.31
CA MET A 173 9.63 4.36 -5.29
C MET A 173 10.14 5.17 -6.48
N SER A 174 11.34 4.81 -6.92
CA SER A 174 11.88 5.16 -8.23
C SER A 174 12.13 3.85 -8.97
N ALA A 175 11.41 3.60 -10.06
CA ALA A 175 11.54 2.40 -10.86
C ALA A 175 11.64 2.76 -12.35
N GLU A 176 12.66 2.23 -13.01
CA GLU A 176 12.79 2.21 -14.46
C GLU A 176 12.61 0.77 -14.93
N LEU A 177 11.50 0.50 -15.60
CA LEU A 177 11.15 -0.80 -16.15
C LEU A 177 11.11 -0.71 -17.68
N GLY A 178 11.37 -1.80 -18.36
CA GLY A 178 11.18 -1.85 -19.80
C GLY A 178 11.17 -3.28 -20.31
N THR A 179 10.41 -3.52 -21.38
CA THR A 179 10.36 -4.81 -22.05
C THR A 179 10.64 -4.67 -23.54
N THR A 180 11.20 -5.72 -24.14
CA THR A 180 11.31 -5.86 -25.59
C THR A 180 10.80 -7.24 -25.96
N THR A 181 9.78 -7.29 -26.83
CA THR A 181 9.22 -8.51 -27.39
C THR A 181 9.61 -8.63 -28.86
N ALA A 182 10.32 -9.69 -29.19
CA ALA A 182 10.92 -9.88 -30.52
C ALA A 182 10.84 -11.34 -30.93
N GLY A 183 10.25 -11.63 -32.10
CA GLY A 183 10.21 -13.00 -32.64
C GLY A 183 9.64 -14.01 -31.63
N CYS A 184 10.47 -14.98 -31.18
CA CYS A 184 10.12 -16.03 -30.22
C CYS A 184 10.66 -15.81 -28.79
N GLY A 185 11.04 -14.58 -28.41
CA GLY A 185 11.56 -14.29 -27.07
C GLY A 185 11.14 -12.93 -26.50
N VAL A 186 11.30 -12.80 -25.18
CA VAL A 186 11.07 -11.57 -24.43
C VAL A 186 12.30 -11.26 -23.59
N SER A 187 12.67 -9.99 -23.51
CA SER A 187 13.65 -9.49 -22.54
C SER A 187 13.08 -8.30 -21.79
N SER A 188 13.53 -8.10 -20.56
CA SER A 188 13.12 -6.95 -19.75
C SER A 188 14.26 -6.48 -18.84
N SER A 189 14.17 -5.24 -18.37
CA SER A 189 15.14 -4.64 -17.44
C SER A 189 14.45 -3.76 -16.43
N GLN A 190 14.80 -3.94 -15.16
CA GLN A 190 14.28 -3.25 -14.00
C GLN A 190 15.45 -2.64 -13.23
N SER A 191 15.41 -1.34 -12.98
CA SER A 191 16.25 -0.66 -11.99
C SER A 191 15.32 0.04 -11.01
N THR A 192 15.32 -0.41 -9.76
CA THR A 192 14.36 0.03 -8.75
C THR A 192 15.04 0.39 -7.45
N LEU A 193 14.65 1.51 -6.87
CA LEU A 193 14.86 1.87 -5.48
C LEU A 193 13.49 2.08 -4.82
N ILE A 194 13.26 1.38 -3.72
CA ILE A 194 12.10 1.54 -2.87
C ILE A 194 12.56 1.89 -1.46
N GLU A 195 11.91 2.87 -0.85
CA GLU A 195 12.09 3.25 0.55
C GLU A 195 10.72 3.42 1.18
N GLY A 196 10.38 2.67 2.23
CA GLY A 196 9.03 2.70 2.77
C GLY A 196 8.82 1.82 3.99
N ALA A 197 7.56 1.60 4.35
CA ALA A 197 7.18 0.72 5.47
C ALA A 197 7.17 -0.76 5.06
N ALA A 198 6.90 -1.04 3.79
CA ALA A 198 7.14 -2.34 3.18
C ALA A 198 7.40 -2.14 1.69
N GLY A 199 8.25 -2.97 1.11
CA GLY A 199 8.57 -2.91 -0.30
C GLY A 199 8.68 -4.31 -0.88
N SER A 200 8.32 -4.46 -2.15
CA SER A 200 8.52 -5.69 -2.88
C SER A 200 9.00 -5.41 -4.30
N ILE A 201 9.84 -6.30 -4.79
CA ILE A 201 10.35 -6.32 -6.16
C ILE A 201 10.29 -7.75 -6.67
N SER A 202 9.90 -7.94 -7.92
CA SER A 202 10.07 -9.20 -8.62
C SER A 202 10.38 -9.03 -10.09
N SER A 203 11.15 -9.98 -10.62
CA SER A 203 11.40 -10.14 -12.06
C SER A 203 11.28 -11.62 -12.40
N SER A 204 10.39 -11.92 -13.33
CA SER A 204 10.10 -13.29 -13.79
C SER A 204 10.29 -13.38 -15.29
N SER A 205 10.84 -14.51 -15.74
CA SER A 205 11.03 -14.83 -17.15
C SER A 205 10.57 -16.26 -17.43
N MET A 206 9.89 -16.44 -18.57
CA MET A 206 9.33 -17.72 -19.00
C MET A 206 9.66 -17.97 -20.47
N SER A 207 10.06 -19.20 -20.78
CA SER A 207 10.18 -19.75 -22.14
C SER A 207 9.18 -20.88 -22.34
N ASP A 208 9.23 -21.56 -23.49
CA ASP A 208 8.38 -22.72 -23.78
C ASP A 208 8.64 -23.94 -22.88
N SER A 209 9.73 -23.94 -22.10
CA SER A 209 10.15 -25.12 -21.32
C SER A 209 10.62 -24.82 -19.90
N THR A 210 11.04 -23.59 -19.62
CA THR A 210 11.65 -23.21 -18.36
C THR A 210 11.12 -21.86 -17.89
N HIS A 211 11.19 -21.62 -16.59
CA HIS A 211 10.91 -20.34 -15.99
C HIS A 211 11.97 -20.03 -14.93
N MET A 212 12.16 -18.74 -14.65
CA MET A 212 12.91 -18.27 -13.50
C MET A 212 12.26 -17.03 -12.91
N THR A 213 12.19 -16.97 -11.59
CA THR A 213 11.70 -15.81 -10.84
C THR A 213 12.74 -15.41 -9.81
N VAL A 214 12.99 -14.11 -9.71
CA VAL A 214 13.79 -13.51 -8.65
C VAL A 214 12.95 -12.44 -7.99
N ALA A 215 12.89 -12.45 -6.66
CA ALA A 215 12.09 -11.51 -5.89
C ALA A 215 12.80 -11.10 -4.61
N GLY A 216 12.43 -9.94 -4.09
CA GLY A 216 12.84 -9.49 -2.78
C GLY A 216 11.78 -8.62 -2.13
N ASP A 217 11.73 -8.66 -0.81
CA ASP A 217 10.76 -7.94 -0.01
C ASP A 217 11.36 -7.50 1.33
N PHE A 218 10.69 -6.52 1.94
CA PHE A 218 10.95 -6.15 3.31
C PHE A 218 9.69 -5.64 4.02
N LEU A 219 9.67 -5.78 5.34
CA LEU A 219 8.63 -5.24 6.23
C LEU A 219 9.25 -4.46 7.39
N GLY A 220 8.66 -3.31 7.71
CA GLY A 220 9.21 -2.30 8.61
C GLY A 220 10.13 -1.33 7.87
N THR A 221 10.28 -0.11 8.38
CA THR A 221 11.00 0.96 7.69
C THR A 221 12.36 0.51 7.16
N GLY A 222 12.56 0.65 5.86
CA GLY A 222 13.79 0.25 5.21
C GLY A 222 13.78 0.53 3.73
N SER A 223 14.76 -0.04 3.02
CA SER A 223 14.90 0.13 1.59
C SER A 223 15.20 -1.18 0.88
N ILE A 224 14.75 -1.32 -0.36
CA ILE A 224 15.20 -2.36 -1.28
C ILE A 224 15.60 -1.74 -2.60
N GLU A 225 16.75 -2.18 -3.11
CA GLU A 225 17.29 -1.78 -4.40
C GLU A 225 17.49 -3.03 -5.24
N ALA A 226 17.10 -2.97 -6.51
CA ALA A 226 17.30 -4.07 -7.44
C ALA A 226 17.59 -3.57 -8.84
N ASP A 227 18.61 -4.15 -9.45
CA ASP A 227 18.89 -4.08 -10.87
C ASP A 227 18.71 -5.49 -11.41
N LEU A 228 17.61 -5.76 -12.12
CA LEU A 228 17.26 -7.09 -12.63
C LEU A 228 17.02 -7.03 -14.13
N SER A 229 17.43 -8.08 -14.84
CA SER A 229 17.22 -8.22 -16.28
C SER A 229 16.84 -9.64 -16.64
N THR A 230 15.99 -9.77 -17.65
CA THR A 230 15.58 -11.07 -18.20
C THR A 230 16.00 -11.20 -19.65
N GLY A 231 16.33 -12.43 -20.04
CA GLY A 231 16.70 -12.78 -21.41
C GLY A 231 15.78 -13.82 -22.02
N SER A 232 15.92 -14.03 -23.33
CA SER A 232 15.17 -15.06 -24.08
C SER A 232 15.46 -16.50 -23.64
N ASP A 233 16.47 -16.70 -22.78
CA ASP A 233 16.84 -17.98 -22.18
C ASP A 233 16.04 -18.29 -20.89
N ALA A 234 15.05 -17.47 -20.54
CA ALA A 234 14.32 -17.53 -19.29
C ALA A 234 15.20 -17.36 -18.04
N ALA A 235 16.38 -16.77 -18.18
CA ALA A 235 17.22 -16.41 -17.05
C ALA A 235 16.86 -15.02 -16.52
N VAL A 236 16.96 -14.86 -15.21
CA VAL A 236 16.95 -13.57 -14.51
C VAL A 236 18.35 -13.31 -13.97
N ARG A 237 18.86 -12.11 -14.18
CA ARG A 237 20.23 -11.71 -13.81
C ARG A 237 20.23 -10.35 -13.14
N GLY A 238 21.19 -10.12 -12.25
CA GLY A 238 21.35 -8.81 -11.62
C GLY A 238 21.68 -8.91 -10.14
N SER A 239 21.13 -8.00 -9.34
CA SER A 239 21.36 -7.96 -7.89
C SER A 239 20.14 -7.44 -7.14
N ILE A 240 19.97 -7.90 -5.91
CA ILE A 240 19.02 -7.34 -4.94
C ILE A 240 19.75 -7.02 -3.64
N SER A 241 19.54 -5.80 -3.17
CA SER A 241 20.04 -5.30 -1.90
C SER A 241 18.90 -4.85 -1.00
N VAL A 242 18.95 -5.18 0.28
CA VAL A 242 18.01 -4.69 1.31
C VAL A 242 18.82 -3.91 2.34
N ASP A 243 18.38 -2.69 2.65
CA ASP A 243 19.05 -1.72 3.54
C ASP A 243 20.54 -1.49 3.17
N GLY A 244 20.82 -1.48 1.86
CA GLY A 244 22.16 -1.27 1.31
C GLY A 244 23.09 -2.49 1.38
N ALA A 245 22.62 -3.64 1.88
CA ALA A 245 23.37 -4.90 1.86
C ALA A 245 22.87 -5.79 0.71
N GLU A 246 23.79 -6.24 -0.13
CA GLU A 246 23.49 -7.19 -1.20
C GLU A 246 23.23 -8.59 -0.63
N TRP A 247 22.07 -9.16 -0.92
CA TRP A 247 21.65 -10.48 -0.43
C TRP A 247 21.53 -11.52 -1.55
N MET A 248 21.42 -11.06 -2.80
CA MET A 248 21.37 -11.93 -3.98
C MET A 248 22.20 -11.30 -5.08
N SER A 249 23.27 -11.98 -5.48
CA SER A 249 24.20 -11.52 -6.51
C SER A 249 23.88 -12.14 -7.88
N GLY A 250 24.47 -11.57 -8.94
CA GLY A 250 24.33 -12.13 -10.29
C GLY A 250 24.92 -13.53 -10.41
N SER A 251 25.95 -13.85 -9.62
CA SER A 251 26.51 -15.21 -9.56
C SER A 251 25.55 -16.21 -8.91
N ASP A 252 24.78 -15.79 -7.91
CA ASP A 252 23.79 -16.64 -7.26
C ASP A 252 22.65 -16.96 -8.22
N MET A 253 22.12 -15.94 -8.90
CA MET A 253 21.06 -16.09 -9.88
C MET A 253 21.49 -16.96 -11.07
N GLU A 254 22.69 -16.74 -11.62
CA GLU A 254 23.21 -17.56 -12.72
C GLU A 254 23.38 -19.03 -12.30
N ARG A 255 23.75 -19.28 -11.04
CA ARG A 255 23.85 -20.64 -10.51
C ARG A 255 22.47 -21.30 -10.38
N VAL A 256 21.48 -20.58 -9.85
CA VAL A 256 20.08 -21.06 -9.78
C VAL A 256 19.54 -21.36 -11.19
N HIS A 257 19.82 -20.50 -12.17
CA HIS A 257 19.44 -20.72 -13.56
C HIS A 257 20.05 -22.02 -14.14
N GLN A 258 21.35 -22.22 -13.96
CA GLN A 258 22.09 -23.36 -14.54
C GLN A 258 21.82 -24.70 -13.84
N GLU A 259 21.71 -24.70 -12.51
CA GLU A 259 21.53 -25.91 -11.71
C GLU A 259 20.04 -26.31 -11.56
N GLY A 260 19.12 -25.35 -11.73
CA GLY A 260 17.71 -25.50 -11.38
C GLY A 260 17.47 -25.48 -9.85
N GLY A 261 16.20 -25.40 -9.43
CA GLY A 261 15.83 -25.29 -8.02
C GLY A 261 15.80 -23.84 -7.54
N GLY A 262 16.02 -23.58 -6.25
CA GLY A 262 15.93 -22.23 -5.69
C GLY A 262 16.96 -21.92 -4.61
N LEU A 263 17.17 -20.62 -4.40
CA LEU A 263 17.99 -20.04 -3.34
C LEU A 263 17.16 -18.95 -2.67
N ALA A 264 17.10 -18.98 -1.35
CA ALA A 264 16.39 -17.97 -0.58
C ALA A 264 17.16 -17.55 0.67
N VAL A 265 17.07 -16.27 0.98
CA VAL A 265 17.62 -15.64 2.18
C VAL A 265 16.48 -14.91 2.87
N HIS A 266 16.27 -15.20 4.15
CA HIS A 266 15.26 -14.54 4.97
C HIS A 266 15.87 -14.15 6.30
N GLY A 267 15.42 -13.02 6.86
CA GLY A 267 15.90 -12.57 8.16
C GLY A 267 14.96 -11.59 8.87
N LEU A 268 15.20 -11.47 10.17
CA LEU A 268 14.64 -10.41 11.01
C LEU A 268 15.59 -9.21 11.02
N ARG A 269 15.02 -8.02 11.14
CA ARG A 269 15.74 -6.73 11.20
C ARG A 269 15.39 -6.02 12.48
N ALA A 270 16.38 -5.40 13.12
CA ALA A 270 16.13 -4.50 14.24
C ALA A 270 15.91 -3.09 13.68
N LEU A 271 14.77 -2.48 14.02
CA LEU A 271 14.38 -1.15 13.59
C LEU A 271 14.20 -0.24 14.81
N ASP A 272 14.24 1.07 14.61
CA ASP A 272 14.07 2.05 15.69
C ASP A 272 12.68 1.97 16.35
N ASP A 273 11.69 1.46 15.62
CA ASP A 273 10.29 1.31 16.01
C ASP A 273 9.85 -0.15 16.25
N GLY A 274 10.76 -1.13 16.13
CA GLY A 274 10.42 -2.53 16.35
C GLY A 274 11.32 -3.54 15.65
N VAL A 275 10.70 -4.61 15.15
CA VAL A 275 11.38 -5.67 14.41
C VAL A 275 10.75 -5.76 13.02
N GLY A 276 11.58 -5.66 11.99
CA GLY A 276 11.19 -5.88 10.60
C GLY A 276 11.57 -7.26 10.09
N THR A 277 11.18 -7.55 8.85
CA THR A 277 11.63 -8.75 8.10
C THR A 277 12.23 -8.33 6.77
N PHE A 278 13.02 -9.21 6.17
CA PHE A 278 13.37 -9.14 4.76
C PHE A 278 13.48 -10.53 4.17
N GLY A 279 13.23 -10.62 2.87
CA GLY A 279 13.34 -11.82 2.07
C GLY A 279 13.96 -11.51 0.72
N VAL A 280 14.82 -12.38 0.22
CA VAL A 280 15.28 -12.37 -1.17
C VAL A 280 15.38 -13.80 -1.67
N ALA A 281 14.75 -14.09 -2.81
CA ALA A 281 14.67 -15.43 -3.36
C ALA A 281 14.89 -15.44 -4.88
N ALA A 282 15.45 -16.54 -5.38
CA ALA A 282 15.59 -16.86 -6.78
C ALA A 282 15.18 -18.33 -6.98
N GLU A 283 14.39 -18.62 -8.01
CA GLU A 283 13.98 -19.98 -8.36
C GLU A 283 13.98 -20.17 -9.88
N SER A 284 14.41 -21.34 -10.34
CA SER A 284 14.41 -21.77 -11.74
C SER A 284 13.87 -23.21 -11.84
N GLY A 285 12.98 -23.47 -12.80
CA GLY A 285 12.37 -24.79 -12.96
C GLY A 285 11.77 -25.05 -14.33
N SER A 286 11.29 -26.29 -14.55
CA SER A 286 10.60 -26.69 -15.78
C SER A 286 9.13 -26.28 -15.74
N LEU A 287 8.53 -25.93 -16.88
CA LEU A 287 7.09 -25.68 -16.96
C LEU A 287 6.30 -26.99 -16.71
N GLY A 288 5.44 -26.99 -15.68
CA GLY A 288 4.62 -28.14 -15.27
C GLY A 288 4.94 -28.72 -13.88
N GLU A 289 5.98 -28.23 -13.22
CA GLU A 289 6.11 -28.34 -11.77
C GLU A 289 5.22 -27.25 -11.12
N ASN A 290 4.49 -27.58 -10.05
CA ASN A 290 3.68 -26.59 -9.33
C ASN A 290 4.63 -25.60 -8.67
N VAL A 291 4.87 -24.47 -9.33
CA VAL A 291 5.63 -23.36 -8.78
C VAL A 291 4.71 -22.63 -7.81
N ALA A 292 4.79 -22.97 -6.53
CA ALA A 292 4.19 -22.15 -5.48
C ALA A 292 4.82 -20.76 -5.59
N THR A 293 4.00 -19.73 -5.74
CA THR A 293 4.42 -18.32 -5.82
C THR A 293 5.20 -17.94 -4.56
N LEU A 294 6.53 -18.05 -4.61
CA LEU A 294 7.50 -17.77 -3.54
C LEU A 294 7.64 -16.28 -3.20
N MET A 295 6.53 -15.57 -2.95
CA MET A 295 6.60 -14.44 -2.02
C MET A 295 6.45 -15.03 -0.62
N GLN A 296 7.23 -14.57 0.36
CA GLN A 296 6.94 -14.94 1.75
C GLN A 296 5.50 -14.47 2.05
N GLY A 297 4.59 -15.41 2.28
CA GLY A 297 3.16 -15.11 2.46
C GLY A 297 2.30 -15.22 1.19
N GLY A 298 2.76 -15.77 0.06
CA GLY A 298 1.94 -16.00 -1.14
C GLY A 298 1.54 -14.73 -1.89
N SER A 299 0.54 -14.81 -2.78
CA SER A 299 0.13 -13.69 -3.65
C SER A 299 -0.77 -12.67 -2.95
N ASP A 300 -0.54 -11.38 -3.18
CA ASP A 300 -1.37 -10.27 -2.66
C ASP A 300 -2.82 -10.29 -3.18
N SER A 301 -3.05 -10.90 -4.34
CA SER A 301 -4.39 -11.08 -4.91
C SER A 301 -5.12 -12.33 -4.38
N SER A 302 -4.47 -13.16 -3.55
CA SER A 302 -5.02 -14.39 -3.00
C SER A 302 -5.92 -14.14 -1.80
N TYR A 303 -7.03 -13.42 -1.99
CA TYR A 303 -8.08 -13.28 -0.99
C TYR A 303 -9.48 -13.39 -1.60
N ALA A 304 -10.46 -13.67 -0.76
CA ALA A 304 -11.88 -13.61 -1.10
C ALA A 304 -12.62 -12.77 -0.04
N LEU A 305 -13.69 -12.07 -0.45
CA LEU A 305 -14.50 -11.23 0.44
C LEU A 305 -15.93 -11.78 0.50
N ILE A 306 -16.50 -11.90 1.69
CA ILE A 306 -17.83 -12.52 1.93
C ILE A 306 -19.00 -11.52 1.87
N GLY A 307 -18.72 -10.22 1.70
CA GLY A 307 -19.75 -9.20 1.45
C GLY A 307 -20.33 -8.55 2.72
N TRP A 308 -19.72 -8.76 3.88
CA TRP A 308 -19.99 -8.03 5.12
C TRP A 308 -18.69 -7.65 5.81
N ARG A 309 -18.73 -6.57 6.60
CA ARG A 309 -17.60 -6.10 7.42
C ARG A 309 -18.12 -5.30 8.63
N TRP A 310 -17.24 -4.99 9.59
CA TRP A 310 -17.56 -4.02 10.63
C TRP A 310 -17.49 -2.62 10.04
N ASN A 311 -18.64 -2.02 9.74
CA ASN A 311 -18.72 -0.69 9.11
C ASN A 311 -18.45 0.48 10.08
N THR A 312 -18.17 0.18 11.35
CA THR A 312 -17.74 1.15 12.35
C THR A 312 -16.23 1.32 12.24
N ARG A 313 -15.75 2.57 12.13
CA ARG A 313 -14.31 2.85 12.20
C ARG A 313 -13.78 2.57 13.61
N ASP A 314 -12.64 1.89 13.71
CA ASP A 314 -12.05 1.41 14.98
C ASP A 314 -13.09 0.64 15.81
N PRO A 315 -13.62 -0.49 15.28
CA PRO A 315 -14.76 -1.16 15.88
C PRO A 315 -14.49 -1.72 17.28
N ARG A 316 -13.21 -1.90 17.67
CA ARG A 316 -12.79 -2.37 19.00
C ARG A 316 -13.60 -3.58 19.48
N ILE A 317 -13.71 -4.57 18.61
CA ILE A 317 -14.45 -5.80 18.80
C ILE A 317 -13.95 -6.48 20.08
N GLN A 318 -14.78 -6.45 21.11
CA GLN A 318 -14.48 -7.15 22.36
C GLN A 318 -14.77 -8.63 22.18
N LEU A 319 -13.75 -9.46 22.38
CA LEU A 319 -13.88 -10.91 22.39
C LEU A 319 -14.05 -11.43 23.83
N TYR A 320 -14.78 -12.52 23.97
CA TYR A 320 -14.95 -13.23 25.23
C TYR A 320 -14.57 -14.71 25.07
N LEU A 321 -13.83 -15.24 26.02
CA LEU A 321 -13.52 -16.67 26.09
C LEU A 321 -14.43 -17.34 27.13
N LYS A 322 -15.23 -18.32 26.70
CA LYS A 322 -16.01 -19.16 27.60
C LYS A 322 -15.08 -20.06 28.41
N ASN A 323 -15.02 -19.85 29.72
CA ASN A 323 -14.29 -20.71 30.64
C ASN A 323 -15.24 -21.74 31.28
N ASP A 324 -15.21 -22.96 30.78
CA ASP A 324 -16.05 -24.07 31.24
C ASP A 324 -15.34 -25.43 31.13
N ASP A 325 -16.06 -26.49 31.48
CA ASP A 325 -15.56 -27.86 31.47
C ASP A 325 -15.21 -28.37 30.06
N GLN A 326 -15.74 -27.76 28.98
CA GLN A 326 -15.38 -28.15 27.62
C GLN A 326 -13.95 -27.70 27.33
N LEU A 327 -13.62 -26.43 27.63
CA LEU A 327 -12.26 -25.93 27.49
C LEU A 327 -11.26 -26.70 28.38
N ALA A 328 -11.63 -26.92 29.65
CA ALA A 328 -10.78 -27.68 30.57
C ALA A 328 -10.58 -29.14 30.10
N GLY A 329 -11.57 -29.72 29.44
CA GLY A 329 -11.53 -31.07 28.87
C GLY A 329 -10.47 -31.25 27.78
N GLU A 330 -10.08 -30.17 27.10
CA GLU A 330 -9.00 -30.18 26.10
C GLU A 330 -7.59 -30.18 26.72
N GLY A 331 -7.48 -30.08 28.04
CA GLY A 331 -6.19 -29.95 28.72
C GLY A 331 -5.56 -28.55 28.60
N LEU A 332 -6.33 -27.57 28.12
CA LEU A 332 -5.92 -26.16 28.03
C LEU A 332 -6.39 -25.38 29.26
N THR A 333 -5.56 -24.47 29.75
CA THR A 333 -6.00 -23.45 30.69
C THR A 333 -6.67 -22.29 29.95
N ALA A 334 -7.61 -21.61 30.61
CA ALA A 334 -8.24 -20.41 30.05
C ALA A 334 -7.23 -19.33 29.68
N ALA A 335 -6.12 -19.20 30.42
CA ALA A 335 -5.06 -18.24 30.10
C ALA A 335 -4.31 -18.60 28.80
N GLN A 336 -4.05 -19.90 28.55
CA GLN A 336 -3.41 -20.34 27.30
C GLN A 336 -4.30 -20.06 26.08
N ALA A 337 -5.58 -20.44 26.16
CA ALA A 337 -6.53 -20.17 25.09
C ALA A 337 -6.74 -18.66 24.88
N GLN A 338 -6.86 -17.89 25.97
CA GLN A 338 -6.99 -16.43 25.91
C GLN A 338 -5.79 -15.80 25.19
N ALA A 339 -4.55 -16.19 25.54
CA ALA A 339 -3.34 -15.66 24.93
C ALA A 339 -3.26 -16.00 23.43
N ALA A 340 -3.60 -17.23 23.05
CA ALA A 340 -3.60 -17.66 21.65
C ALA A 340 -4.62 -16.88 20.80
N ILE A 341 -5.83 -16.68 21.31
CA ILE A 341 -6.89 -15.93 20.61
C ILE A 341 -6.54 -14.43 20.55
N ALA A 342 -6.02 -13.87 21.64
CA ALA A 342 -5.57 -12.48 21.65
C ALA A 342 -4.42 -12.23 20.67
N ALA A 343 -3.48 -13.17 20.56
CA ALA A 343 -2.41 -13.08 19.57
C ALA A 343 -2.96 -13.11 18.13
N ALA A 344 -3.96 -13.95 17.84
CA ALA A 344 -4.62 -13.96 16.54
C ALA A 344 -5.37 -12.65 16.22
N ALA A 345 -6.07 -12.08 17.21
CA ALA A 345 -6.74 -10.78 17.07
C ALA A 345 -5.73 -9.66 16.78
N ASN A 346 -4.65 -9.60 17.56
CA ASN A 346 -3.60 -8.60 17.36
C ASN A 346 -2.92 -8.73 15.99
N THR A 347 -2.71 -9.96 15.49
CA THR A 347 -2.17 -10.17 14.14
C THR A 347 -3.04 -9.52 13.04
N TRP A 348 -4.37 -9.47 13.22
CA TRP A 348 -5.27 -8.75 12.32
C TRP A 348 -5.26 -7.24 12.55
N ASP A 349 -5.17 -6.78 13.80
CA ASP A 349 -5.02 -5.35 14.11
C ASP A 349 -3.74 -4.78 13.47
N ASP A 350 -2.61 -5.49 13.59
CA ASP A 350 -1.32 -5.13 12.97
C ASP A 350 -1.39 -5.07 11.43
N ALA A 351 -2.41 -5.66 10.83
CA ALA A 351 -2.59 -5.75 9.39
C ALA A 351 -3.41 -4.61 8.79
N VAL A 352 -4.11 -3.80 9.59
CA VAL A 352 -5.03 -2.76 9.10
C VAL A 352 -4.91 -1.41 9.81
N GLY A 353 -5.51 -0.37 9.20
CA GLY A 353 -5.50 1.05 9.59
C GLY A 353 -6.32 1.42 10.80
N GLN A 354 -6.94 0.43 11.40
CA GLN A 354 -7.99 0.61 12.38
C GLN A 354 -7.78 -0.36 13.52
N ASN A 355 -8.24 0.04 14.69
CA ASN A 355 -8.28 -0.86 15.82
C ASN A 355 -9.50 -1.79 15.72
N LEU A 356 -9.31 -2.97 15.13
CA LEU A 356 -10.39 -3.93 14.91
C LEU A 356 -10.82 -4.55 16.22
N PHE A 357 -9.90 -4.99 17.07
CA PHE A 357 -10.20 -5.65 18.35
C PHE A 357 -9.96 -4.72 19.55
N ALA A 358 -10.39 -5.12 20.75
CA ALA A 358 -10.28 -4.25 21.92
C ALA A 358 -8.84 -4.17 22.48
N ASP A 359 -8.33 -2.97 22.76
CA ASP A 359 -6.98 -2.79 23.36
C ASP A 359 -6.87 -3.28 24.82
N GLY A 360 -5.64 -3.63 25.20
CA GLY A 360 -5.23 -3.92 26.59
C GLY A 360 -5.72 -5.27 27.13
N THR A 361 -6.98 -5.65 26.88
CA THR A 361 -7.50 -7.00 27.12
C THR A 361 -8.46 -7.39 25.99
N PRO A 362 -7.93 -7.77 24.81
CA PRO A 362 -8.75 -8.12 23.64
C PRO A 362 -9.73 -9.26 23.90
N VAL A 363 -9.37 -10.18 24.79
CA VAL A 363 -10.16 -11.35 25.16
C VAL A 363 -10.47 -11.35 26.65
N ILE A 364 -11.74 -11.27 27.03
CA ILE A 364 -12.20 -11.36 28.43
C ILE A 364 -12.58 -12.80 28.76
N ILE A 365 -11.93 -13.40 29.76
CA ILE A 365 -12.31 -14.73 30.27
C ILE A 365 -13.62 -14.60 31.06
N SER A 366 -14.64 -15.38 30.69
CA SER A 366 -15.93 -15.37 31.38
C SER A 366 -16.55 -16.77 31.45
N SER A 367 -17.08 -17.13 32.62
CA SER A 367 -17.86 -18.35 32.79
C SER A 367 -19.36 -18.13 32.50
N SER A 368 -19.81 -16.89 32.35
CA SER A 368 -21.24 -16.53 32.28
C SER A 368 -21.74 -16.14 30.88
N VAL A 369 -20.86 -16.00 29.89
CA VAL A 369 -21.27 -15.72 28.50
C VAL A 369 -22.01 -16.92 27.90
N ASN A 370 -23.01 -16.63 27.06
CA ASN A 370 -23.66 -17.64 26.24
C ASN A 370 -22.76 -17.96 25.05
N THR A 371 -22.86 -19.16 24.50
CA THR A 371 -22.07 -19.54 23.33
C THR A 371 -22.99 -19.75 22.15
N ASP A 372 -22.57 -19.37 20.95
CA ASP A 372 -23.28 -19.66 19.69
C ASP A 372 -24.65 -18.98 19.57
N ASN A 373 -24.77 -17.79 20.17
CA ASN A 373 -25.99 -16.99 20.20
C ASN A 373 -25.76 -15.66 19.48
N PRO A 374 -25.99 -15.58 18.16
CA PRO A 374 -25.63 -14.41 17.36
C PRO A 374 -26.60 -13.22 17.53
N TRP A 375 -27.27 -13.12 18.69
CA TRP A 375 -28.29 -12.11 18.98
C TRP A 375 -28.05 -11.36 20.28
N ASP A 376 -27.02 -11.70 21.07
CA ASP A 376 -26.79 -11.07 22.38
C ASP A 376 -25.70 -9.98 22.37
N GLY A 377 -25.06 -9.77 21.22
CA GLY A 377 -24.04 -8.75 21.00
C GLY A 377 -22.71 -9.08 21.65
N VAL A 378 -22.43 -10.35 21.94
CA VAL A 378 -21.23 -10.79 22.64
C VAL A 378 -20.45 -11.73 21.71
N ASN A 379 -19.25 -11.33 21.29
CA ASN A 379 -18.43 -12.14 20.39
C ASN A 379 -17.68 -13.23 21.19
N VAL A 380 -18.19 -14.46 21.20
CA VAL A 380 -17.72 -15.53 22.09
C VAL A 380 -16.90 -16.59 21.38
N HIS A 381 -15.75 -16.90 21.95
CA HIS A 381 -14.92 -18.06 21.65
C HIS A 381 -15.23 -19.19 22.65
N ALA A 382 -15.57 -20.38 22.15
CA ALA A 382 -15.93 -21.52 23.01
C ALA A 382 -15.65 -22.88 22.39
N TRP A 383 -15.46 -23.90 23.24
CA TRP A 383 -15.29 -25.29 22.84
C TRP A 383 -16.61 -26.05 22.97
N LYS A 384 -16.97 -26.81 21.93
CA LYS A 384 -18.09 -27.77 22.00
C LYS A 384 -17.99 -28.81 20.89
N TYR A 385 -18.73 -29.90 21.02
CA TYR A 385 -18.85 -30.86 19.92
C TYR A 385 -19.76 -30.31 18.82
N LEU A 386 -19.24 -30.18 17.60
CA LEU A 386 -19.98 -29.63 16.46
C LEU A 386 -20.85 -30.70 15.79
N LYS A 387 -22.00 -31.02 16.39
CA LYS A 387 -22.90 -32.09 15.93
C LYS A 387 -23.33 -31.98 14.46
N ASP A 388 -23.53 -30.76 13.96
CA ASP A 388 -24.06 -30.47 12.62
C ASP A 388 -22.94 -30.36 11.57
N ALA A 389 -21.68 -30.25 12.01
CA ALA A 389 -20.48 -30.20 11.17
C ALA A 389 -19.33 -30.96 11.84
N PRO A 390 -19.44 -32.29 12.03
CA PRO A 390 -18.52 -33.04 12.88
C PRO A 390 -17.10 -33.12 12.34
N SER A 391 -16.86 -32.80 11.06
CA SER A 391 -15.53 -32.74 10.44
C SER A 391 -14.90 -31.35 10.44
N ALA A 392 -15.63 -30.31 10.83
CA ALA A 392 -15.08 -28.96 10.90
C ALA A 392 -14.17 -28.83 12.13
N LEU A 393 -13.03 -28.13 11.98
CA LEU A 393 -12.15 -27.81 13.09
C LEU A 393 -12.79 -26.76 13.99
N ALA A 394 -13.28 -25.69 13.38
CA ALA A 394 -14.07 -24.65 14.02
C ALA A 394 -15.09 -24.09 13.01
N TYR A 395 -15.90 -23.14 13.47
CA TYR A 395 -16.61 -22.22 12.60
C TYR A 395 -16.80 -20.88 13.30
N SER A 396 -16.92 -19.82 12.51
CA SER A 396 -17.48 -18.54 12.91
C SER A 396 -18.98 -18.45 12.56
N ARG A 397 -19.75 -17.78 13.41
CA ARG A 397 -21.17 -17.49 13.19
C ARG A 397 -21.40 -15.99 13.34
N THR A 398 -21.48 -15.32 12.19
CA THR A 398 -21.57 -13.86 12.11
C THR A 398 -22.99 -13.40 11.80
N ARG A 399 -23.52 -12.47 12.60
CA ARG A 399 -24.74 -11.73 12.29
C ARG A 399 -24.38 -10.39 11.68
N TYR A 400 -25.02 -10.08 10.55
CA TYR A 400 -24.88 -8.82 9.84
C TYR A 400 -26.23 -8.29 9.36
N GLY A 401 -26.29 -7.00 9.03
CA GLY A 401 -27.51 -6.33 8.59
C GLY A 401 -27.26 -4.93 8.05
N ASN A 402 -28.30 -4.09 8.12
CA ASN A 402 -28.22 -2.70 7.69
C ASN A 402 -27.57 -1.80 8.77
N PRO A 403 -26.97 -0.66 8.38
CA PRO A 403 -26.85 -0.15 7.00
C PRO A 403 -25.83 -0.93 6.15
N VAL A 404 -25.96 -0.84 4.84
CA VAL A 404 -24.92 -1.26 3.89
C VAL A 404 -24.03 -0.05 3.60
N VAL A 405 -22.72 -0.21 3.73
CA VAL A 405 -21.72 0.84 3.49
C VAL A 405 -20.70 0.29 2.50
N ASP A 406 -20.44 1.01 1.41
CA ASP A 406 -19.52 0.62 0.33
C ASP A 406 -19.79 -0.77 -0.26
N GLY A 407 -21.05 -1.19 -0.28
CA GLY A 407 -21.46 -2.51 -0.76
C GLY A 407 -21.36 -3.65 0.26
N TYR A 408 -20.92 -3.37 1.50
CA TYR A 408 -20.81 -4.36 2.58
C TYR A 408 -21.90 -4.19 3.64
N TYR A 409 -22.54 -5.30 4.03
CA TYR A 409 -23.43 -5.31 5.19
C TYR A 409 -22.66 -5.07 6.49
N SER A 410 -23.31 -4.40 7.45
CA SER A 410 -22.72 -4.12 8.77
C SER A 410 -22.80 -5.33 9.68
N VAL A 411 -21.65 -5.83 10.13
CA VAL A 411 -21.59 -6.86 11.18
C VAL A 411 -22.09 -6.27 12.51
N LEU A 412 -22.82 -7.10 13.25
CA LEU A 412 -23.34 -6.79 14.58
C LEU A 412 -22.66 -7.63 15.67
N GLU A 413 -22.28 -8.86 15.33
CA GLU A 413 -21.77 -9.87 16.26
C GLU A 413 -21.17 -11.06 15.50
N SER A 414 -20.15 -11.72 16.08
CA SER A 414 -19.54 -12.94 15.54
C SER A 414 -19.03 -13.86 16.66
N ASP A 415 -19.55 -15.09 16.71
CA ASP A 415 -19.10 -16.15 17.62
C ASP A 415 -18.16 -17.13 16.93
N VAL A 416 -17.19 -17.69 17.65
CA VAL A 416 -16.28 -18.75 17.16
C VAL A 416 -16.41 -20.00 18.03
N SER A 417 -16.73 -21.13 17.41
CA SER A 417 -16.87 -22.43 18.10
C SER A 417 -15.79 -23.42 17.64
N TYR A 418 -14.97 -23.90 18.57
CA TYR A 418 -13.93 -24.92 18.35
C TYR A 418 -14.47 -26.32 18.62
N ASN A 419 -14.17 -27.27 17.75
CA ASN A 419 -14.70 -28.62 17.82
C ASN A 419 -13.91 -29.50 18.80
N THR A 420 -14.59 -29.99 19.85
CA THR A 420 -14.00 -30.91 20.86
C THR A 420 -13.78 -32.32 20.33
N ARG A 421 -14.10 -32.60 19.06
CA ARG A 421 -13.71 -33.85 18.39
C ARG A 421 -12.19 -33.95 18.21
N TYR A 422 -11.52 -32.82 18.04
CA TYR A 422 -10.09 -32.74 17.79
C TYR A 422 -9.37 -32.34 19.07
N SER A 423 -8.10 -32.75 19.17
CA SER A 423 -7.24 -32.32 20.25
C SER A 423 -6.61 -30.97 19.90
N TRP A 424 -6.62 -30.05 20.86
CA TRP A 424 -6.14 -28.68 20.69
C TRP A 424 -4.82 -28.44 21.43
N SER A 425 -3.99 -27.56 20.90
CA SER A 425 -2.77 -27.09 21.58
C SER A 425 -2.54 -25.59 21.41
N THR A 426 -1.60 -25.06 22.18
CA THR A 426 -1.10 -23.68 22.05
C THR A 426 0.43 -23.66 21.93
N ASP A 427 1.06 -24.83 21.79
CA ASP A 427 2.52 -24.98 21.82
C ASP A 427 3.18 -24.67 20.47
N GLY A 428 2.40 -24.61 19.40
CA GLY A 428 2.92 -24.37 18.05
C GLY A 428 3.69 -25.55 17.47
N VAL A 429 3.48 -26.77 17.98
CA VAL A 429 4.24 -27.97 17.55
C VAL A 429 3.34 -29.20 17.37
N ASN A 430 2.42 -29.46 18.30
CA ASN A 430 1.61 -30.68 18.30
C ASN A 430 0.13 -30.37 18.14
N HIS A 431 -0.65 -31.34 17.68
CA HIS A 431 -2.12 -31.21 17.57
C HIS A 431 -2.57 -30.01 16.72
N ILE A 432 -3.86 -29.67 16.77
CA ILE A 432 -4.42 -28.54 16.05
C ILE A 432 -4.18 -27.28 16.88
N ASP A 433 -3.46 -26.33 16.31
CA ASP A 433 -3.05 -25.11 17.00
C ASP A 433 -4.20 -24.11 17.13
N VAL A 434 -4.49 -23.69 18.37
CA VAL A 434 -5.58 -22.76 18.68
C VAL A 434 -5.37 -21.39 18.04
N GLN A 435 -4.14 -20.87 18.05
CA GLN A 435 -3.87 -19.54 17.47
C GLN A 435 -4.09 -19.56 15.95
N THR A 436 -3.62 -20.60 15.26
CA THR A 436 -3.81 -20.76 13.82
C THR A 436 -5.29 -20.79 13.45
N VAL A 437 -6.08 -21.63 14.13
CA VAL A 437 -7.52 -21.73 13.83
C VAL A 437 -8.24 -20.45 14.26
N ALA A 438 -7.89 -19.84 15.39
CA ALA A 438 -8.45 -18.55 15.78
C ALA A 438 -8.15 -17.46 14.74
N LEU A 439 -6.94 -17.42 14.17
CA LEU A 439 -6.55 -16.46 13.15
C LEU A 439 -7.41 -16.60 11.89
N HIS A 440 -7.60 -17.83 11.41
CA HIS A 440 -8.51 -18.15 10.31
C HIS A 440 -9.94 -17.71 10.58
N GLU A 441 -10.52 -18.14 11.71
CA GLU A 441 -11.93 -17.86 12.02
C GLU A 441 -12.19 -16.36 12.26
N LEU A 442 -11.23 -15.64 12.84
CA LEU A 442 -11.31 -14.19 12.97
C LEU A 442 -11.24 -13.48 11.61
N GLY A 443 -10.59 -14.06 10.60
CA GLY A 443 -10.66 -13.58 9.22
C GLY A 443 -12.10 -13.53 8.70
N HIS A 444 -12.91 -14.57 8.98
CA HIS A 444 -14.35 -14.54 8.69
C HIS A 444 -15.12 -13.54 9.55
N THR A 445 -14.77 -13.39 10.84
CA THR A 445 -15.35 -12.36 11.72
C THR A 445 -15.17 -10.96 11.13
N ILE A 446 -14.06 -10.70 10.46
CA ILE A 446 -13.76 -9.41 9.84
C ILE A 446 -14.15 -9.33 8.35
N GLY A 447 -14.64 -10.40 7.71
CA GLY A 447 -15.21 -10.31 6.35
C GLY A 447 -14.37 -10.90 5.22
N LEU A 448 -13.35 -11.71 5.51
CA LEU A 448 -12.65 -12.52 4.51
C LEU A 448 -13.31 -13.89 4.31
N GLY A 449 -13.22 -14.44 3.11
CA GLY A 449 -13.78 -15.73 2.72
C GLY A 449 -12.73 -16.81 2.48
N ASP A 450 -13.19 -18.06 2.46
CA ASP A 450 -12.36 -19.24 2.23
C ASP A 450 -11.85 -19.34 0.79
N LEU A 451 -10.54 -19.54 0.62
CA LEU A 451 -9.94 -19.76 -0.71
C LEU A 451 -10.21 -21.16 -1.25
N TYR A 452 -10.26 -22.17 -0.37
CA TYR A 452 -10.53 -23.57 -0.75
C TYR A 452 -11.99 -23.82 -1.16
N THR A 453 -12.83 -22.79 -1.22
CA THR A 453 -14.18 -22.85 -1.80
C THR A 453 -14.25 -22.28 -3.21
N LEU A 454 -13.19 -21.60 -3.67
CA LEU A 454 -13.09 -21.07 -5.04
C LEU A 454 -13.09 -22.20 -6.08
N PRO A 455 -13.51 -21.92 -7.34
CA PRO A 455 -13.48 -22.90 -8.42
C PRO A 455 -12.11 -23.57 -8.56
N GLU A 456 -12.06 -24.85 -8.95
CA GLU A 456 -10.79 -25.58 -9.13
C GLU A 456 -9.83 -24.92 -10.16
N SER A 457 -10.37 -24.11 -11.08
CA SER A 457 -9.58 -23.34 -12.04
C SER A 457 -8.96 -22.07 -11.47
N ASP A 458 -9.33 -21.65 -10.26
CA ASP A 458 -8.84 -20.43 -9.63
C ASP A 458 -7.54 -20.71 -8.89
N PRO A 459 -6.41 -20.10 -9.28
CA PRO A 459 -5.10 -20.40 -8.69
C PRO A 459 -5.03 -20.07 -7.19
N ARG A 460 -5.83 -19.11 -6.71
CA ARG A 460 -5.86 -18.71 -5.28
C ARG A 460 -6.29 -19.86 -4.37
N ARG A 461 -7.04 -20.83 -4.91
CA ARG A 461 -7.45 -22.05 -4.20
C ARG A 461 -6.26 -22.83 -3.63
N TYR A 462 -5.10 -22.77 -4.28
CA TYR A 462 -3.92 -23.55 -3.95
C TYR A 462 -2.80 -22.72 -3.29
N ASP A 463 -3.08 -21.46 -2.96
CA ASP A 463 -2.17 -20.57 -2.24
C ASP A 463 -2.30 -20.84 -0.73
N TYR A 464 -1.56 -21.83 -0.25
CA TYR A 464 -1.58 -22.26 1.15
C TYR A 464 -0.77 -21.36 2.08
N ASP A 465 -0.13 -20.31 1.57
CA ASP A 465 0.50 -19.29 2.40
C ASP A 465 -0.54 -18.34 3.02
N GLN A 466 -1.79 -18.42 2.58
CA GLN A 466 -2.91 -17.67 3.17
C GLN A 466 -3.54 -18.46 4.32
N VAL A 467 -3.64 -17.82 5.49
CA VAL A 467 -4.35 -18.41 6.63
C VAL A 467 -5.81 -18.65 6.29
N MET A 468 -6.41 -17.89 5.36
CA MET A 468 -7.77 -18.11 4.85
C MET A 468 -7.90 -19.30 3.87
N ASN A 469 -6.85 -20.09 3.69
CA ASN A 469 -6.90 -21.39 3.00
C ASN A 469 -7.15 -22.55 3.99
N ALA A 470 -7.20 -23.78 3.46
CA ALA A 470 -7.43 -24.97 4.28
C ALA A 470 -6.21 -25.27 5.16
N TYR A 471 -6.47 -25.65 6.41
CA TYR A 471 -5.43 -25.98 7.39
C TYR A 471 -4.51 -27.10 6.87
N ASN A 472 -3.26 -26.75 6.55
CA ASN A 472 -2.22 -27.66 6.07
C ASN A 472 -1.01 -27.71 7.02
N ASP A 473 -0.77 -26.64 7.79
CA ASP A 473 0.27 -26.55 8.82
C ASP A 473 -0.13 -25.52 9.90
N ILE A 474 0.69 -25.40 10.95
CA ILE A 474 0.58 -24.35 11.95
C ILE A 474 0.98 -23.01 11.33
N GLN A 475 0.03 -22.07 11.29
CA GLN A 475 0.19 -20.77 10.66
C GLN A 475 -0.34 -19.65 11.56
N ARG A 476 0.57 -18.92 12.20
CA ARG A 476 0.26 -17.85 13.17
C ARG A 476 0.46 -16.43 12.61
N THR A 477 0.77 -16.34 11.32
CA THR A 477 1.04 -15.11 10.57
C THR A 477 0.14 -15.05 9.34
N LEU A 478 -0.24 -13.84 8.93
CA LEU A 478 -0.99 -13.62 7.70
C LEU A 478 -0.12 -13.80 6.46
N GLY A 479 -0.70 -14.36 5.41
CA GLY A 479 -0.19 -14.22 4.06
C GLY A 479 -0.45 -12.82 3.48
N ASN A 480 0.16 -12.55 2.35
CA ASN A 480 0.03 -11.29 1.62
C ASN A 480 -1.40 -11.06 1.13
N GLY A 481 -2.08 -12.11 0.66
CA GLY A 481 -3.48 -12.07 0.27
C GLY A 481 -4.39 -11.78 1.45
N ASP A 482 -4.21 -12.47 2.58
CA ASP A 482 -4.95 -12.20 3.83
C ASP A 482 -4.85 -10.73 4.24
N ARG A 483 -3.61 -10.20 4.24
CA ARG A 483 -3.33 -8.80 4.57
C ARG A 483 -4.00 -7.87 3.57
N ALA A 484 -3.84 -8.10 2.26
CA ALA A 484 -4.46 -7.29 1.22
C ALA A 484 -5.99 -7.29 1.32
N GLY A 485 -6.61 -8.43 1.62
CA GLY A 485 -8.05 -8.55 1.83
C GLY A 485 -8.53 -7.76 3.06
N ALA A 486 -7.80 -7.83 4.18
CA ALA A 486 -8.11 -7.04 5.36
C ALA A 486 -7.92 -5.53 5.12
N VAL A 487 -6.83 -5.14 4.44
CA VAL A 487 -6.58 -3.76 4.01
C VAL A 487 -7.69 -3.24 3.07
N GLN A 488 -8.18 -4.08 2.16
CA GLN A 488 -9.29 -3.73 1.28
C GLN A 488 -10.59 -3.44 2.07
N LEU A 489 -10.79 -4.13 3.19
CA LEU A 489 -11.98 -3.95 4.04
C LEU A 489 -11.84 -2.79 5.02
N TYR A 490 -10.66 -2.56 5.59
CA TYR A 490 -10.46 -1.66 6.75
C TYR A 490 -9.41 -0.57 6.53
N GLY A 491 -8.83 -0.49 5.34
CA GLY A 491 -7.68 0.37 5.07
C GLY A 491 -6.41 -0.22 5.69
N ALA A 492 -5.24 0.15 5.16
CA ALA A 492 -3.96 -0.31 5.68
C ALA A 492 -3.54 0.44 6.94
N PRO A 493 -2.73 -0.20 7.84
CA PRO A 493 -2.20 0.40 9.06
C PRO A 493 -1.75 1.80 8.71
N ILE A 494 -2.34 2.83 9.33
CA ILE A 494 -1.84 4.18 9.13
C ILE A 494 -0.46 4.15 9.77
N PRO A 495 0.63 4.06 9.00
CA PRO A 495 1.92 4.07 9.62
C PRO A 495 2.06 5.45 10.22
N VAL A 496 2.82 5.54 11.29
CA VAL A 496 3.26 6.81 11.87
C VAL A 496 3.87 7.76 10.80
N ALA A 497 4.20 7.25 9.60
CA ALA A 497 4.67 7.96 8.41
C ALA A 497 3.59 8.55 7.44
N ALA A 498 2.28 8.29 7.60
CA ALA A 498 1.23 9.00 6.82
C ALA A 498 0.98 10.43 7.32
N TYR A 499 1.58 10.76 8.46
CA TYR A 499 1.64 12.08 9.04
C TYR A 499 3.11 12.49 9.17
N GLY A 500 3.40 13.77 8.94
CA GLY A 500 4.65 14.32 9.42
C GLY A 500 4.57 14.39 10.93
N GLY A 501 5.39 13.61 11.64
CA GLY A 501 5.63 13.84 13.06
C GLY A 501 6.02 15.30 13.24
N LEU A 502 5.22 16.07 13.98
CA LEU A 502 5.52 17.46 14.26
C LEU A 502 6.59 17.49 15.37
N TYR A 503 7.84 17.33 14.96
CA TYR A 503 9.00 17.23 15.84
C TYR A 503 9.24 18.57 16.54
N ARG A 504 9.27 18.57 17.88
CA ARG A 504 9.57 19.74 18.69
C ARG A 504 11.07 19.83 18.96
N MET A 505 11.67 20.95 18.60
CA MET A 505 13.08 21.26 18.83
C MET A 505 13.21 22.48 19.73
N TYR A 506 14.16 22.48 20.67
CA TYR A 506 14.44 23.63 21.52
C TYR A 506 15.93 23.98 21.56
N GLY A 507 16.28 25.24 21.33
CA GLY A 507 17.66 25.69 21.36
C GLY A 507 17.71 27.21 21.32
N TYR A 508 18.78 27.80 21.88
CA TYR A 508 18.99 29.25 21.84
C TYR A 508 17.83 30.12 22.39
N GLY A 509 16.93 29.53 23.18
CA GLY A 509 15.75 30.22 23.72
C GLY A 509 14.52 30.19 22.81
N ASP A 510 14.50 29.33 21.78
CA ASP A 510 13.48 29.24 20.74
C ASP A 510 12.99 27.79 20.56
N HIS A 511 11.67 27.61 20.42
CA HIS A 511 11.08 26.36 19.96
C HIS A 511 10.72 26.44 18.48
N PHE A 512 11.18 25.47 17.71
CA PHE A 512 10.68 25.27 16.36
C PHE A 512 10.19 23.84 16.15
N TYR A 513 9.30 23.71 15.17
CA TYR A 513 8.62 22.49 14.82
C TYR A 513 8.82 22.17 13.35
N THR A 514 9.10 20.91 13.06
CA THR A 514 9.31 20.44 11.69
C THR A 514 8.71 19.07 11.47
N THR A 515 8.32 18.79 10.23
CA THR A 515 7.95 17.46 9.74
C THR A 515 9.12 16.77 9.03
N SER A 516 10.25 17.47 8.85
CA SER A 516 11.46 16.97 8.20
C SER A 516 12.43 16.41 9.23
N TYR A 517 12.59 15.09 9.26
CA TYR A 517 13.58 14.44 10.12
C TYR A 517 15.04 14.83 9.77
N PRO A 518 15.41 15.06 8.49
CA PRO A 518 16.71 15.67 8.17
C PRO A 518 16.92 17.05 8.79
N GLU A 519 15.87 17.89 8.90
CA GLU A 519 15.94 19.18 9.58
C GLU A 519 16.15 19.00 11.09
N VAL A 520 15.54 17.98 11.71
CA VAL A 520 15.82 17.58 13.11
C VAL A 520 17.28 17.22 13.31
N GLN A 521 17.84 16.37 12.45
CA GLN A 521 19.24 15.94 12.55
C GLN A 521 20.22 17.11 12.39
N PHE A 522 19.98 17.97 11.41
CA PHE A 522 20.80 19.17 11.20
C PHE A 522 20.71 20.12 12.39
N ALA A 523 19.51 20.42 12.88
CA ALA A 523 19.31 21.31 14.03
C ALA A 523 19.97 20.76 15.31
N ASN A 524 19.90 19.44 15.52
CA ASN A 524 20.60 18.78 16.62
C ASN A 524 22.13 18.95 16.51
N SER A 525 22.69 18.90 15.30
CA SER A 525 24.12 19.11 15.06
C SER A 525 24.61 20.54 15.34
N ILE A 526 23.70 21.52 15.34
CA ILE A 526 24.00 22.95 15.54
C ILE A 526 23.49 23.50 16.88
N GLY A 527 23.11 22.65 17.83
CA GLY A 527 22.85 23.03 19.23
C GLY A 527 21.38 23.15 19.64
N TYR A 528 20.42 22.71 18.82
CA TYR A 528 19.05 22.46 19.27
C TYR A 528 18.95 21.06 19.92
N ARG A 529 18.02 20.89 20.87
CA ARG A 529 17.68 19.59 21.47
C ARG A 529 16.35 19.10 20.90
N TYR A 530 16.27 17.81 20.57
CA TYR A 530 15.01 17.16 20.24
C TYR A 530 14.19 16.89 21.51
N GLU A 531 12.92 17.30 21.51
CA GLU A 531 12.01 17.21 22.67
C GLU A 531 10.81 16.29 22.42
N GLY A 532 10.83 15.50 21.36
CA GLY A 532 9.79 14.53 21.01
C GLY A 532 8.84 15.03 19.91
N ILE A 533 7.76 14.27 19.70
CA ILE A 533 6.71 14.55 18.72
C ILE A 533 5.56 15.26 19.45
N ALA A 534 5.16 16.45 18.97
CA ALA A 534 4.03 17.18 19.55
C ALA A 534 2.67 16.59 19.14
N GLY A 535 2.64 15.92 17.99
CA GLY A 535 1.52 15.23 17.39
C GLY A 535 1.77 15.04 15.91
N TYR A 536 0.75 14.62 15.18
CA TYR A 536 0.83 14.25 13.77
C TYR A 536 0.05 15.25 12.91
N ILE A 537 0.70 15.79 11.88
CA ILE A 537 0.09 16.71 10.92
C ILE A 537 0.26 16.20 9.48
N TYR A 538 -0.57 16.66 8.55
CA TYR A 538 -0.47 16.20 7.17
C TYR A 538 0.65 16.96 6.44
N PRO A 539 1.59 16.29 5.75
CA PRO A 539 2.63 16.96 4.98
C PRO A 539 2.07 17.62 3.69
N SER A 540 0.89 17.19 3.24
CA SER A 540 0.18 17.68 2.05
C SER A 540 -1.28 18.02 2.40
N ASN A 541 -1.93 18.83 1.55
CA ASN A 541 -3.31 19.25 1.80
C ASN A 541 -4.26 18.06 1.72
N GLN A 542 -5.02 17.84 2.79
CA GLN A 542 -6.10 16.85 2.85
C GLN A 542 -7.46 17.53 2.94
N ASP A 543 -8.51 16.82 2.55
CA ASP A 543 -9.88 17.34 2.66
C ASP A 543 -10.21 17.76 4.09
N GLY A 544 -10.76 18.97 4.21
CA GLY A 544 -11.11 19.57 5.50
C GLY A 544 -9.94 20.15 6.30
N THR A 545 -8.70 20.03 5.83
CA THR A 545 -7.53 20.63 6.46
C THR A 545 -7.19 22.02 5.89
N ILE A 546 -6.42 22.80 6.64
CA ILE A 546 -5.88 24.09 6.22
C ILE A 546 -4.38 24.14 6.52
N PRO A 547 -3.60 24.93 5.75
CA PRO A 547 -2.16 25.03 5.94
C PRO A 547 -1.78 25.64 7.30
N LEU A 548 -0.73 25.10 7.90
CA LEU A 548 -0.01 25.64 9.05
C LEU A 548 1.29 26.28 8.53
N TYR A 549 1.33 27.61 8.53
CA TYR A 549 2.44 28.41 8.03
C TYR A 549 3.53 28.57 9.09
N ARG A 550 4.81 28.47 8.70
CA ARG A 550 5.98 28.71 9.55
C ARG A 550 6.57 30.10 9.31
N MET A 551 6.79 30.85 10.38
CA MET A 551 7.37 32.19 10.37
C MET A 551 8.60 32.23 11.27
N TYR A 552 9.65 32.93 10.84
CA TYR A 552 10.87 33.11 11.63
C TYR A 552 11.30 34.58 11.69
N GLY A 553 11.56 35.11 12.88
CA GLY A 553 12.00 36.48 13.05
C GLY A 553 12.35 36.77 14.50
N TYR A 554 13.23 37.74 14.74
CA TYR A 554 13.65 38.15 16.10
C TYR A 554 14.18 37.02 16.99
N GLY A 555 14.64 35.91 16.40
CA GLY A 555 15.13 34.74 17.14
C GLY A 555 14.03 33.78 17.60
N ASP A 556 12.83 33.84 17.02
CA ASP A 556 11.64 33.08 17.40
C ASP A 556 10.93 32.48 16.17
N HIS A 557 10.47 31.24 16.29
CA HIS A 557 9.58 30.60 15.33
C HIS A 557 8.13 30.59 15.82
N PHE A 558 7.21 31.04 14.98
CA PHE A 558 5.79 30.84 15.25
C PHE A 558 5.05 30.26 14.04
N TYR A 559 3.95 29.59 14.37
CA TYR A 559 3.10 28.85 13.45
C TYR A 559 1.67 29.39 13.47
N THR A 560 1.09 29.60 12.30
CA THR A 560 -0.27 30.13 12.18
C THR A 560 -1.03 29.50 11.01
N THR A 561 -2.33 29.35 11.16
CA THR A 561 -3.26 28.98 10.09
C THR A 561 -3.89 30.21 9.40
N SER A 562 -3.59 31.42 9.89
CA SER A 562 -4.10 32.69 9.38
C SER A 562 -3.12 33.31 8.39
N TYR A 563 -3.43 33.21 7.10
CA TYR A 563 -2.64 33.89 6.07
C TYR A 563 -2.56 35.43 6.26
N PRO A 564 -3.61 36.13 6.75
CA PRO A 564 -3.48 37.54 7.14
C PRO A 564 -2.43 37.79 8.25
N GLU A 565 -2.27 36.88 9.21
CA GLU A 565 -1.24 36.98 10.26
C GLU A 565 0.16 36.82 9.66
N VAL A 566 0.34 35.90 8.69
CA VAL A 566 1.57 35.77 7.88
C VAL A 566 1.92 37.09 7.20
N GLN A 567 0.94 37.72 6.52
CA GLN A 567 1.16 38.98 5.81
C GLN A 567 1.55 40.12 6.75
N PHE A 568 0.88 40.23 7.89
CA PHE A 568 1.20 41.24 8.91
C PHE A 568 2.59 41.01 9.51
N ALA A 569 2.90 39.78 9.94
CA ALA A 569 4.19 39.44 10.51
C ALA A 569 5.34 39.71 9.52
N ASN A 570 5.14 39.38 8.24
CA ASN A 570 6.11 39.69 7.18
C ASN A 570 6.35 41.20 7.02
N SER A 571 5.32 42.04 7.26
CA SER A 571 5.45 43.51 7.21
C SER A 571 6.23 44.10 8.38
N ILE A 572 6.36 43.36 9.50
CA ILE A 572 7.02 43.81 10.73
C ILE A 572 8.32 43.06 11.03
N GLY A 573 8.90 42.37 10.05
CA GLY A 573 10.27 41.83 10.13
C GLY A 573 10.40 40.32 10.38
N TYR A 574 9.29 39.56 10.38
CA TYR A 574 9.36 38.10 10.28
C TYR A 574 9.54 37.67 8.82
N ARG A 575 10.18 36.52 8.59
CA ARG A 575 10.30 35.85 7.29
C ARG A 575 9.30 34.71 7.22
N TYR A 576 8.56 34.63 6.11
CA TYR A 576 7.77 33.45 5.77
C TYR A 576 8.68 32.32 5.29
N GLU A 577 8.59 31.15 5.93
CA GLU A 577 9.44 29.99 5.63
C GLU A 577 8.70 28.84 4.92
N GLY A 578 7.40 29.00 4.67
CA GLY A 578 6.60 28.01 3.97
C GLY A 578 5.49 27.38 4.82
N ILE A 579 4.93 26.30 4.30
CA ILE A 579 3.90 25.49 4.96
C ILE A 579 4.62 24.37 5.71
N ALA A 580 4.44 24.30 7.04
CA ALA A 580 4.99 23.23 7.88
C ALA A 580 4.19 21.92 7.73
N GLY A 581 2.91 22.04 7.40
CA GLY A 581 1.98 20.95 7.11
C GLY A 581 0.55 21.46 7.12
N TYR A 582 -0.44 20.57 7.20
CA TYR A 582 -1.87 20.87 7.17
C TYR A 582 -2.55 20.26 8.38
N ILE A 583 -3.45 21.02 8.99
CA ILE A 583 -4.14 20.68 10.24
C ILE A 583 -5.63 20.99 10.12
N TYR A 584 -6.45 20.41 10.99
CA TYR A 584 -7.88 20.72 10.97
C TYR A 584 -8.17 22.07 11.65
N PRO A 585 -8.99 22.94 11.02
CA PRO A 585 -9.35 24.25 11.60
C PRO A 585 -10.30 24.13 12.80
N SER A 586 -11.00 23.01 12.91
CA SER A 586 -11.97 22.70 13.96
C SER A 586 -11.81 21.26 14.41
N ASN A 587 -12.29 20.94 15.61
CA ASN A 587 -12.25 19.58 16.13
C ASN A 587 -12.91 18.61 15.16
N GLN A 588 -12.16 17.59 14.75
CA GLN A 588 -12.67 16.42 14.03
C GLN A 588 -12.54 15.19 14.92
N ASP A 589 -13.33 14.16 14.65
CA ASP A 589 -13.23 12.90 15.37
C ASP A 589 -11.81 12.32 15.24
N GLY A 590 -11.21 11.94 16.37
CA GLY A 590 -9.83 11.43 16.44
C GLY A 590 -8.73 12.50 16.51
N THR A 591 -9.08 13.79 16.53
CA THR A 591 -8.10 14.88 16.66
C THR A 591 -8.03 15.44 18.09
N ILE A 592 -6.89 16.05 18.43
CA ILE A 592 -6.65 16.75 19.69
C ILE A 592 -6.19 18.19 19.41
N PRO A 593 -6.50 19.14 20.32
CA PRO A 593 -6.13 20.54 20.13
C PRO A 593 -4.61 20.75 20.23
N LEU A 594 -4.06 21.56 19.33
CA LEU A 594 -2.71 22.10 19.40
C LEU A 594 -2.77 23.52 20.00
N TYR A 595 -2.33 23.66 21.24
CA TYR A 595 -2.35 24.92 21.99
C TYR A 595 -1.13 25.79 21.66
N ARG A 596 -1.33 27.09 21.42
CA ARG A 596 -0.27 28.08 21.21
C ARG A 596 0.03 28.85 22.50
N MET A 597 1.30 28.90 22.89
CA MET A 597 1.81 29.60 24.06
C MET A 597 2.86 30.63 23.65
N TYR A 598 2.88 31.79 24.30
CA TYR A 598 3.89 32.83 24.06
C TYR A 598 4.44 33.41 25.37
N GLY A 599 5.76 33.46 25.52
CA GLY A 599 6.41 33.99 26.71
C GLY A 599 7.92 34.08 26.52
N TYR A 600 8.58 34.98 27.25
CA TYR A 600 10.04 35.16 27.19
C TYR A 600 10.64 35.39 25.79
N GLY A 601 9.82 35.82 24.82
CA GLY A 601 10.25 36.03 23.43
C GLY A 601 10.19 34.76 22.56
N ASP A 602 9.48 33.73 22.99
CA ASP A 602 9.42 32.40 22.38
C ASP A 602 7.96 31.91 22.25
N HIS A 603 7.62 31.31 21.11
CA HIS A 603 6.38 30.57 20.91
C HIS A 603 6.61 29.06 20.99
N PHE A 604 5.79 28.39 21.79
CA PHE A 604 5.74 26.92 21.76
C PHE A 604 4.31 26.41 21.65
N TYR A 605 4.22 25.19 21.13
CA TYR A 605 2.98 24.49 20.83
C TYR A 605 2.94 23.14 21.53
N THR A 606 1.81 22.83 22.16
CA THR A 606 1.63 21.57 22.89
C THR A 606 0.22 21.03 22.75
N THR A 607 0.07 19.72 22.82
CA THR A 607 -1.21 19.01 22.92
C THR A 607 -1.56 18.65 24.37
N ASN A 608 -0.62 18.84 25.30
CA ASN A 608 -0.75 18.50 26.70
C ASN A 608 -1.33 19.68 27.51
N TYR A 609 -2.61 19.62 27.85
CA TYR A 609 -3.26 20.69 28.60
C TYR A 609 -2.64 20.96 30.00
N PRO A 610 -2.23 19.95 30.78
CA PRO A 610 -1.39 20.18 31.96
C PRO A 610 -0.11 21.00 31.72
N GLU A 611 0.57 20.83 30.57
CA GLU A 611 1.76 21.63 30.21
C GLU A 611 1.37 23.11 29.98
N VAL A 612 0.23 23.36 29.32
CA VAL A 612 -0.34 24.72 29.19
C VAL A 612 -0.55 25.36 30.56
N GLN A 613 -1.14 24.63 31.51
CA GLN A 613 -1.41 25.16 32.86
C GLN A 613 -0.11 25.48 33.62
N PHE A 614 0.88 24.59 33.53
CA PHE A 614 2.18 24.80 34.15
C PHE A 614 2.92 26.00 33.53
N ALA A 615 3.01 26.06 32.19
CA ALA A 615 3.65 27.15 31.48
C ALA A 615 3.01 28.51 31.79
N ASN A 616 1.68 28.55 31.90
CA ASN A 616 0.95 29.75 32.31
C ASN A 616 1.28 30.19 33.74
N SER A 617 1.61 29.25 34.64
CA SER A 617 2.03 29.58 36.01
C SER A 617 3.46 30.14 36.10
N ILE A 618 4.30 29.91 35.08
CA ILE A 618 5.71 30.32 35.04
C ILE A 618 5.98 31.45 34.03
N GLY A 619 4.95 32.14 33.54
CA GLY A 619 5.11 33.39 32.78
C GLY A 619 4.87 33.31 31.27
N TYR A 620 4.47 32.16 30.72
CA TYR A 620 3.91 32.10 29.37
C TYR A 620 2.44 32.52 29.36
N ARG A 621 1.97 33.07 28.24
CA ARG A 621 0.57 33.42 27.98
C ARG A 621 -0.04 32.38 27.05
N TYR A 622 -1.21 31.87 27.41
CA TYR A 622 -2.04 31.08 26.50
C TYR A 622 -2.67 31.96 25.42
N GLU A 623 -2.45 31.62 24.15
CA GLU A 623 -2.93 32.38 22.99
C GLU A 623 -4.04 31.71 22.20
N GLY A 624 -4.49 30.53 22.63
CA GLY A 624 -5.59 29.79 22.00
C GLY A 624 -5.17 28.48 21.34
N ILE A 625 -6.11 27.91 20.58
CA ILE A 625 -5.91 26.69 19.79
C ILE A 625 -5.47 27.10 18.39
N ALA A 626 -4.28 26.66 17.96
CA ALA A 626 -3.76 26.92 16.61
C ALA A 626 -4.49 26.09 15.54
N GLY A 627 -4.96 24.91 15.94
CA GLY A 627 -5.79 23.98 15.18
C GLY A 627 -5.86 22.62 15.87
N TYR A 628 -6.33 21.61 15.15
CA TYR A 628 -6.49 20.26 15.66
C TYR A 628 -5.63 19.30 14.85
N ILE A 629 -4.86 18.49 15.57
CA ILE A 629 -3.86 17.57 15.01
C ILE A 629 -4.12 16.17 15.54
N LEU A 630 -3.45 15.18 15.00
CA LEU A 630 -3.68 13.79 15.40
C LEU A 630 -2.79 13.43 16.59
N PRO A 631 -3.30 12.64 17.56
CA PRO A 631 -2.59 12.30 18.78
C PRO A 631 -1.38 11.43 18.47
N VAL A 632 -0.33 11.55 19.30
CA VAL A 632 0.69 10.51 19.40
C VAL A 632 0.01 9.27 19.98
N GLY A 633 0.05 8.14 19.25
CA GLY A 633 -0.62 6.88 19.60
C GLY A 633 -0.23 6.33 20.96
#